data_AF-A0A158F0V7-F1
#
_entry.id   AF-A0A158F0V7-F1
#
_cell.length_a   1.000
_cell.length_b   1.000
_cell.length_c   1.000
_cell.angle_alpha   90.00
_cell.angle_beta   90.00
_cell.angle_gamma   90.00
#
_symmetry.space_group_name_H-M   'P 1'
#
loop_
_entity.id
_entity.type
_entity.pdbx_description
1 polymer ?
#
loop_
_entity_poly.entity_id
_entity_poly.type
_entity_poly.pdbx_seq_one_letter_code
_entity_poly.pdbx_strand_id
1 'polypeptide(L)'
;MDDSNLMKNVPVGAGTSHLDIYPFVECVKAKWTPQAGRLRQYSPDADGQVLAVRGATSGDSVLLYAQPSAAGTTGYTIYGDVAAASRYVAAAHTCD
;
A
#
# COMPACT_ATOMS: atom_id res chain seq x y z
N MET A 1 17.64 11.24 -0.04
CA MET A 1 16.46 10.38 -0.26
C MET A 1 15.28 11.31 -0.11
N ASP A 2 14.66 11.68 -1.22
CA ASP A 2 13.65 12.74 -1.27
C ASP A 2 12.27 12.16 -0.93
N ASP A 3 11.83 12.36 0.31
CA ASP A 3 10.45 12.13 0.78
C ASP A 3 9.42 12.99 0.01
N SER A 4 9.88 14.02 -0.73
CA SER A 4 9.06 14.95 -1.51
C SER A 4 8.26 14.30 -2.66
N ASN A 5 8.57 13.06 -3.04
CA ASN A 5 7.83 12.35 -4.09
C ASN A 5 6.59 11.61 -3.58
N LEU A 6 6.47 11.36 -2.26
CA LEU A 6 5.24 10.79 -1.69
C LEU A 6 4.05 11.75 -1.87
N MET A 7 4.27 13.06 -1.74
CA MET A 7 3.23 14.09 -1.81
C MET A 7 2.65 14.33 -3.22
N LYS A 8 3.25 13.78 -4.28
CA LYS A 8 2.69 13.86 -5.64
C LYS A 8 1.66 12.77 -5.93
N ASN A 9 1.58 11.73 -5.10
CA ASN A 9 0.68 10.61 -5.32
C ASN A 9 -0.67 10.92 -4.68
N VAL A 10 -1.69 11.06 -5.52
CA VAL A 10 -3.08 11.28 -5.09
C VAL A 10 -3.55 10.04 -4.31
N PRO A 11 -4.28 10.19 -3.18
CA PRO A 11 -4.94 9.05 -2.55
C PRO A 11 -6.00 8.52 -3.52
N VAL A 12 -5.83 7.27 -3.96
CA VAL A 12 -6.71 6.61 -4.93
C VAL A 12 -7.67 5.61 -4.28
N GLY A 13 -7.39 5.26 -3.02
CA GLY A 13 -8.19 4.32 -2.25
C GLY A 13 -7.78 4.34 -0.79
N ALA A 14 -8.72 4.05 0.09
CA ALA A 14 -8.48 3.87 1.51
C ALA A 14 -9.52 2.89 2.05
N GLY A 15 -9.17 2.21 3.14
CA GLY A 15 -10.04 1.25 3.78
C GLY A 15 -9.57 0.90 5.18
N THR A 16 -10.38 0.11 5.85
CA THR A 16 -10.01 -0.59 7.08
C THR A 16 -10.07 -2.07 6.79
N SER A 17 -9.10 -2.83 7.30
CA SER A 17 -9.04 -4.28 7.27
C SER A 17 -9.37 -4.82 8.66
N HIS A 18 -10.16 -5.89 8.74
CA HIS A 18 -10.43 -6.59 10.01
C HIS A 18 -9.22 -7.37 10.52
N LEU A 19 -8.22 -7.60 9.67
CA LEU A 19 -6.95 -8.21 10.04
C LEU A 19 -5.99 -7.20 10.68
N ASP A 20 -5.10 -7.73 11.54
CA ASP A 20 -3.91 -7.02 12.01
C ASP A 20 -2.99 -6.62 10.84
N ILE A 21 -2.09 -5.68 11.09
CA ILE A 21 -1.30 -5.01 10.05
C ILE A 21 -0.40 -6.00 9.33
N TYR A 22 0.24 -6.89 10.08
CA TYR A 22 1.12 -7.92 9.52
C TYR A 22 0.38 -8.90 8.59
N PRO A 23 -0.69 -9.59 9.01
CA PRO A 23 -1.44 -10.48 8.12
C PRO A 23 -2.10 -9.75 6.95
N PHE A 24 -2.57 -8.52 7.14
CA PHE A 24 -3.07 -7.69 6.05
C PHE A 24 -2.00 -7.43 4.99
N VAL A 25 -0.83 -6.94 5.39
CA VAL A 25 0.27 -6.60 4.46
C VAL A 25 0.78 -7.83 3.73
N GLU A 26 0.91 -8.98 4.39
CA GLU A 26 1.30 -10.23 3.72
C GLU A 26 0.26 -10.68 2.67
N CYS A 27 -1.03 -10.54 2.96
CA CYS A 27 -2.08 -10.80 1.97
C CYS A 27 -1.98 -9.85 0.77
N VAL A 28 -1.88 -8.53 1.02
CA VAL A 28 -1.77 -7.53 -0.04
C VAL A 28 -0.54 -7.78 -0.89
N LYS A 29 0.61 -8.04 -0.28
CA LYS A 29 1.86 -8.37 -0.95
C LYS A 29 1.72 -9.58 -1.86
N ALA A 30 1.07 -10.65 -1.40
CA ALA A 30 0.82 -11.83 -2.23
C ALA A 30 -0.04 -11.52 -3.46
N LYS A 31 -1.04 -10.63 -3.33
CA LYS A 31 -1.89 -10.20 -4.45
C LYS A 31 -1.19 -9.24 -5.41
N TRP A 32 -0.35 -8.35 -4.88
CA TRP A 32 0.35 -7.35 -5.68
C TRP A 32 1.58 -7.93 -6.39
N THR A 33 2.24 -8.94 -5.81
CA THR A 33 3.43 -9.60 -6.40
C THR A 33 3.26 -10.03 -7.85
N PRO A 34 2.19 -10.74 -8.27
CA PRO A 34 2.01 -11.12 -9.68
C PRO A 34 1.70 -9.92 -10.60
N GLN A 35 1.26 -8.78 -10.05
CA GLN A 35 0.89 -7.58 -10.81
C GLN A 35 2.02 -6.54 -10.83
N ALA A 36 3.00 -6.65 -9.94
CA ALA A 36 4.06 -5.68 -9.72
C ALA A 36 5.37 -6.19 -10.30
N GLY A 37 6.05 -5.38 -11.12
CA GLY A 37 7.39 -5.72 -11.59
C GLY A 37 8.43 -5.75 -10.46
N ARG A 38 8.30 -4.85 -9.47
CA ARG A 38 9.12 -4.80 -8.26
C ARG A 38 8.29 -4.26 -7.09
N LEU A 39 8.22 -5.02 -6.01
CA LEU A 39 7.62 -4.61 -4.74
C LEU A 39 8.71 -4.26 -3.72
N ARG A 40 8.46 -3.24 -2.91
CA ARG A 40 9.23 -2.88 -1.73
C ARG A 40 8.30 -2.82 -0.53
N GLN A 41 8.76 -3.36 0.58
CA GLN A 41 8.11 -3.26 1.88
C GLN A 41 9.03 -2.48 2.81
N TYR A 42 8.47 -1.55 3.57
CA TYR A 42 9.18 -0.81 4.61
C TYR A 42 8.25 -0.51 5.78
N SER A 43 8.82 -0.44 6.98
CA SER A 43 8.08 -0.13 8.21
C SER A 43 8.48 1.26 8.69
N PRO A 44 7.62 2.29 8.51
CA PRO A 44 7.91 3.65 8.94
C PRO A 44 7.94 3.78 10.47
N ASP A 45 7.18 2.94 11.18
CA ASP A 45 7.00 2.95 12.62
C ASP A 45 6.89 1.52 13.16
N ALA A 46 6.87 1.34 14.48
CA ALA A 46 6.77 0.02 15.11
C ALA A 46 5.48 -0.73 14.73
N ASP A 47 4.40 0.01 14.53
CA ASP A 47 3.08 -0.53 14.18
C ASP A 47 2.71 -0.24 12.72
N GLY A 48 3.40 0.64 12.00
CA GLY A 48 3.10 0.97 10.60
C GLY A 48 3.81 0.06 9.60
N GLN A 49 3.16 -0.24 8.48
CA GLN A 49 3.78 -0.92 7.35
C GLN A 49 3.40 -0.30 6.02
N VAL A 50 4.35 -0.26 5.10
CA VAL A 50 4.17 0.36 3.80
C VAL A 50 4.65 -0.57 2.70
N LEU A 51 3.82 -0.72 1.67
CA LEU A 51 4.13 -1.45 0.45
C LEU A 51 4.18 -0.48 -0.72
N ALA A 52 5.30 -0.44 -1.44
CA ALA A 52 5.45 0.33 -2.66
C ALA A 52 5.69 -0.57 -3.86
N VAL A 53 5.02 -0.26 -4.97
CA VAL A 53 5.26 -0.85 -6.28
C VAL A 53 6.13 0.11 -7.08
N ARG A 54 7.32 -0.35 -7.46
CA ARG A 54 8.24 0.46 -8.26
C ARG A 54 7.87 0.38 -9.74
N GLY A 55 7.67 1.53 -10.35
CA GLY A 55 7.45 1.67 -11.78
C GLY A 55 8.71 1.43 -12.60
N ALA A 56 8.55 1.22 -13.91
CA ALA A 56 9.64 1.05 -14.85
C ALA A 56 10.55 2.29 -14.96
N THR A 57 9.99 3.49 -14.77
CA THR A 57 10.69 4.78 -14.79
C THR A 57 10.92 5.28 -13.36
N SER A 58 12.11 4.99 -12.82
CA SER A 58 12.75 5.53 -11.59
C SER A 58 11.91 6.14 -10.44
N GLY A 59 10.71 5.63 -10.15
CA GLY A 59 9.83 6.12 -9.08
C GLY A 59 8.85 5.07 -8.61
N ASP A 60 8.29 5.25 -7.41
CA ASP A 60 7.23 4.41 -6.87
C ASP A 60 5.89 4.82 -7.51
N SER A 61 5.25 3.89 -8.20
CA SER A 61 4.00 4.13 -8.95
C SER A 61 2.75 3.99 -8.08
N VAL A 62 2.83 3.13 -7.06
CA VAL A 62 1.75 2.86 -6.12
C VAL A 62 2.34 2.64 -4.73
N LEU A 63 1.70 3.15 -3.71
CA LEU A 63 2.15 3.10 -2.33
C LEU A 63 0.95 2.83 -1.42
N LEU A 64 0.94 1.72 -0.69
CA LEU A 64 -0.01 1.40 0.35
C LEU A 64 0.62 1.67 1.70
N TYR A 65 0.02 2.56 2.48
CA TYR A 65 0.38 2.86 3.86
C TYR A 65 -0.66 2.20 4.79
N ALA A 66 -0.27 1.16 5.51
CA ALA A 66 -1.07 0.47 6.51
C ALA A 66 -0.61 0.87 7.93
N GLN A 67 -1.57 1.17 8.79
CA GLN A 67 -1.33 1.65 10.16
C GLN A 67 -2.40 1.10 11.12
N PRO A 68 -2.12 1.02 12.42
CA PRO A 68 -3.11 0.62 13.40
C PRO A 68 -4.24 1.66 13.44
N SER A 69 -5.48 1.18 13.42
CA SER A 69 -6.66 2.00 13.63
C SER A 69 -7.19 1.80 15.05
N ALA A 70 -7.83 2.83 15.60
CA ALA A 70 -8.30 2.88 16.99
C ALA A 70 -9.31 1.78 17.38
N ALA A 71 -9.84 1.03 16.42
CA ALA A 71 -10.79 -0.06 16.62
C ALA A 71 -10.14 -1.47 16.68
N GLY A 72 -8.81 -1.56 16.77
CA GLY A 72 -8.12 -2.86 16.68
C GLY A 72 -8.12 -3.44 15.26
N THR A 73 -8.22 -2.56 14.26
CA THR A 73 -8.25 -2.89 12.83
C THR A 73 -7.08 -2.21 12.11
N THR A 74 -6.78 -2.62 10.89
CA THR A 74 -5.72 -1.99 10.09
C THR A 74 -6.31 -0.92 9.18
N GLY A 75 -6.04 0.36 9.45
CA GLY A 75 -6.36 1.43 8.50
C GLY A 75 -5.31 1.45 7.39
N TYR A 76 -5.72 1.49 6.13
CA TYR A 76 -4.78 1.60 5.03
C TYR A 76 -5.19 2.68 4.02
N THR A 77 -4.20 3.31 3.40
CA THR A 77 -4.38 4.30 2.34
C THR A 77 -3.44 3.96 1.19
N ILE A 78 -3.97 3.99 -0.03
CA ILE A 78 -3.26 3.69 -1.25
C ILE A 78 -3.11 4.98 -2.05
N TYR A 79 -1.87 5.33 -2.36
CA TYR A 79 -1.48 6.49 -3.13
C TYR A 79 -0.92 6.04 -4.47
N GLY A 80 -1.19 6.77 -5.55
CA GLY A 80 -0.58 6.51 -6.85
C GLY A 80 -1.32 7.16 -8.00
N ASP A 81 -0.94 6.80 -9.22
CA ASP A 81 -1.72 7.13 -10.41
C ASP A 81 -3.03 6.34 -10.43
N VAL A 82 -4.18 7.00 -10.64
CA VAL A 82 -5.53 6.39 -10.55
C VAL A 82 -5.65 5.16 -11.45
N ALA A 83 -5.20 5.24 -12.70
CA ALA A 83 -5.36 4.15 -13.66
C ALA A 83 -4.49 2.93 -13.30
N ALA A 84 -3.25 3.18 -12.86
CA ALA A 84 -2.36 2.11 -12.43
C ALA A 84 -2.74 1.52 -11.07
N ALA A 85 -3.18 2.37 -10.13
CA ALA A 85 -3.43 2.01 -8.74
C ALA A 85 -4.78 1.30 -8.54
N SER A 86 -5.77 1.51 -9.42
CA SER A 86 -7.11 0.90 -9.32
C SER A 86 -7.09 -0.63 -9.15
N ARG A 87 -6.22 -1.34 -9.88
CA ARG A 87 -6.07 -2.80 -9.76
C ARG A 87 -5.47 -3.25 -8.42
N TYR A 88 -4.60 -2.42 -7.86
CA TYR A 88 -3.96 -2.66 -6.57
C TYR A 88 -4.90 -2.34 -5.41
N VAL A 89 -5.74 -1.31 -5.55
CA VAL A 89 -6.86 -1.03 -4.63
C VAL A 89 -7.82 -2.21 -4.60
N ALA A 90 -8.32 -2.66 -5.76
CA ALA A 90 -9.21 -3.81 -5.83
C ALA A 90 -8.58 -5.07 -5.20
N ALA A 91 -7.30 -5.32 -5.47
CA ALA A 91 -6.56 -6.42 -4.88
C ALA A 91 -6.41 -6.29 -3.35
N ALA A 92 -6.14 -5.10 -2.82
CA ALA A 92 -6.01 -4.87 -1.39
C ALA A 92 -7.34 -5.04 -0.65
N HIS A 93 -8.45 -4.63 -1.26
CA HIS A 93 -9.80 -4.84 -0.72
C HIS A 93 -10.20 -6.32 -0.61
N THR A 94 -9.53 -7.24 -1.33
CA THR A 94 -9.76 -8.69 -1.15
C THR A 94 -9.09 -9.26 0.11
N CYS A 95 -8.32 -8.44 0.83
CA CYS A 95 -7.58 -8.79 2.03
C CYS A 95 -8.14 -8.12 3.31
N ASP A 96 -9.27 -7.40 3.20
CA ASP A 96 -10.03 -6.91 4.37
C ASP A 96 -10.70 -8.06 5.12
#